data_AF-A0A543GD92-F1
#
_entry.id   AF-A0A543GD92-F1
#
_cell.length_a   1.000
_cell.length_b   1.000
_cell.length_c   1.000
_cell.angle_alpha   90.00
_cell.angle_beta   90.00
_cell.angle_gamma   90.00
#
_symmetry.space_group_name_H-M   'P 1'
#
loop_
_entity.id
_entity.type
_entity.pdbx_description
1 polymer ?
#
loop_
_entity_poly.entity_id
_entity_poly.type
_entity_poly.pdbx_seq_one_letter_code
_entity_poly.pdbx_strand_id
1 'polypeptide(L)'
;MCVTSSFGPRAIVVSVGLVTTAGIEFISTGQLAADLEQSVIAGFPATVTRPKQDAQFCNVFVDVASGQLLDVQALDGGSRPPIAEEQLCQDAERAATGVMETLLSSR
;
A
#
# COMPACT_ATOMS: atom_id res chain seq x y z
N MET A 1 8.85 -13.65 28.72
CA MET A 1 7.66 -14.30 28.13
C MET A 1 7.76 -14.17 26.62
N CYS A 2 7.93 -15.27 25.89
CA CYS A 2 7.81 -15.28 24.43
C CYS A 2 6.38 -15.70 24.10
N VAL A 3 5.61 -14.80 23.52
CA VAL A 3 4.27 -15.11 22.99
C VAL A 3 4.47 -15.64 21.59
N THR A 4 4.45 -16.96 21.42
CA THR A 4 4.34 -17.57 20.09
C THR A 4 2.89 -17.40 19.65
N SER A 5 2.56 -16.33 18.94
CA SER A 5 1.27 -16.25 18.26
C SER A 5 1.27 -17.24 17.10
N SER A 6 0.33 -18.19 17.16
CA SER A 6 0.04 -19.10 16.07
C SER A 6 -0.34 -18.28 14.84
N PHE A 7 0.46 -18.36 13.76
CA PHE A 7 0.12 -17.84 12.45
C PHE A 7 -1.10 -18.62 11.91
N GLY A 8 -2.31 -18.15 12.23
CA GLY A 8 -3.48 -18.52 11.45
C GLY A 8 -3.34 -17.92 10.04
N PRO A 9 -3.81 -18.60 8.98
CA PRO A 9 -3.83 -18.02 7.65
C PRO A 9 -4.67 -16.73 7.69
N ARG A 10 -3.99 -15.59 7.59
CA ARG A 10 -4.62 -14.27 7.44
C ARG A 10 -4.94 -14.05 5.98
N ALA A 11 -6.22 -13.90 5.66
CA ALA A 11 -6.64 -13.56 4.31
C ALA A 11 -6.66 -12.04 4.19
N ILE A 12 -5.63 -11.48 3.57
CA ILE A 12 -5.67 -10.09 3.08
C ILE A 12 -6.09 -10.11 1.62
N VAL A 13 -6.73 -9.04 1.17
CA VAL A 13 -6.90 -8.77 -0.26
C VAL A 13 -5.89 -7.69 -0.64
N VAL A 14 -5.13 -7.95 -1.70
CA VAL A 14 -4.22 -6.99 -2.30
C VAL A 14 -4.76 -6.64 -3.68
N SER A 15 -4.94 -5.35 -3.95
CA SER A 15 -5.21 -4.84 -5.29
C SER A 15 -4.00 -4.05 -5.79
N VAL A 16 -3.70 -4.20 -7.07
CA VAL A 16 -2.59 -3.53 -7.75
C VAL A 16 -3.13 -2.96 -9.05
N GLY A 17 -2.95 -1.64 -9.24
CA GLY A 17 -3.38 -0.93 -10.43
C GLY A 17 -2.28 0.00 -10.94
N LEU A 18 -2.02 -0.04 -12.24
CA LEU A 18 -1.22 1.00 -12.89
C LEU A 18 -2.17 2.11 -13.36
N VAL A 19 -2.07 3.28 -12.75
CA VAL A 19 -2.83 4.45 -13.15
C VAL A 19 -1.99 5.22 -14.16
N THR A 20 -2.49 5.38 -15.38
CA THR A 20 -1.78 6.06 -16.49
C THR A 20 -2.38 7.41 -16.86
N THR A 21 -3.37 7.86 -16.10
CA THR A 21 -4.14 9.08 -16.38
C THR A 21 -3.90 10.18 -15.35
N ALA A 22 -3.12 9.92 -14.30
CA ALA A 22 -2.79 10.85 -13.23
C ALA A 22 -1.46 10.45 -12.57
N GLY A 23 -0.63 11.43 -12.22
CA GLY A 23 0.58 11.23 -11.42
C GLY A 23 0.32 11.41 -9.92
N ILE A 24 1.36 11.21 -9.11
CA ILE A 24 1.29 11.23 -7.64
C ILE A 24 0.82 12.59 -7.09
N GLU A 25 0.92 13.66 -7.90
CA GLU A 25 0.37 14.97 -7.59
C GLU A 25 -1.13 14.93 -7.27
N PHE A 26 -1.89 14.00 -7.86
CA PHE A 26 -3.32 13.82 -7.60
C PHE A 26 -3.61 13.39 -6.15
N ILE A 27 -2.71 12.64 -5.54
CA ILE A 27 -2.81 12.22 -4.13
C ILE A 27 -2.45 13.38 -3.20
N SER A 28 -1.54 14.27 -3.65
CA SER A 28 -1.01 15.38 -2.85
C SER A 28 -1.93 16.62 -2.76
N THR A 29 -2.99 16.71 -3.57
CA THR A 29 -3.89 17.89 -3.62
C THR A 29 -4.75 18.09 -2.36
N GLY A 30 -4.64 17.23 -1.35
CA GLY A 30 -5.30 17.40 -0.06
C GLY A 30 -6.80 17.13 -0.06
N GLN A 31 -7.34 16.55 -1.13
CA GLN A 31 -8.75 16.14 -1.21
C GLN A 31 -9.02 14.78 -0.54
N LEU A 32 -7.97 14.08 -0.11
CA LEU A 32 -8.07 12.79 0.58
C LEU A 32 -8.14 13.00 2.09
N ALA A 33 -9.15 12.40 2.74
CA ALA A 33 -9.25 12.33 4.20
C ALA A 33 -8.30 11.25 4.77
N ALA A 34 -7.02 11.36 4.45
CA ALA A 34 -5.98 10.40 4.83
C ALA A 34 -4.74 11.12 5.38
N ASP A 35 -4.00 10.45 6.25
CA ASP A 35 -2.65 10.85 6.61
C ASP A 35 -1.69 10.33 5.55
N LEU A 36 -0.85 11.23 5.03
CA LEU A 36 0.10 10.97 3.97
C LEU A 36 1.50 10.87 4.57
N GLU A 37 2.15 9.73 4.39
CA GLU A 37 3.55 9.52 4.77
C GLU A 37 4.39 9.27 3.52
N GLN A 38 5.46 10.05 3.37
CA GLN A 38 6.41 9.87 2.27
C GLN A 38 7.30 8.66 2.57
N SER A 39 7.44 7.77 1.58
CA SER A 39 8.26 6.55 1.65
C SER A 39 9.04 6.37 0.35
N VAL A 40 9.83 5.30 0.27
CA VAL A 40 10.59 4.93 -0.92
C VAL A 40 10.42 3.43 -1.15
N ILE A 41 9.94 3.04 -2.33
CA ILE A 41 9.75 1.64 -2.72
C ILE A 41 10.66 1.32 -3.89
N ALA A 42 11.58 0.37 -3.72
CA ALA A 42 12.56 -0.04 -4.74
C ALA A 42 13.35 1.13 -5.38
N GLY A 43 13.58 2.21 -4.62
CA GLY A 43 14.28 3.42 -5.08
C GLY A 43 13.39 4.47 -5.76
N PHE A 44 12.09 4.22 -5.87
CA PHE A 44 11.10 5.16 -6.42
C PHE A 44 10.39 5.91 -5.29
N PRO A 45 10.10 7.22 -5.47
CA PRO A 45 9.28 7.96 -4.52
C PRO A 45 7.92 7.30 -4.32
N ALA A 46 7.49 7.18 -3.08
CA ALA A 46 6.21 6.60 -2.75
C ALA A 46 5.49 7.42 -1.67
N THR A 47 4.16 7.28 -1.63
CA THR A 47 3.32 7.85 -0.58
C THR A 47 2.44 6.76 -0.02
N VAL A 48 2.55 6.54 1.29
CA VAL A 48 1.65 5.67 2.06
C VAL A 48 0.49 6.53 2.53
N THR A 49 -0.74 6.08 2.31
CA THR A 49 -1.94 6.81 2.74
C THR A 49 -2.73 5.98 3.73
N ARG A 50 -2.92 6.55 4.92
CA ARG A 50 -3.68 5.94 6.01
C ARG A 50 -5.02 6.64 6.15
N PRO A 51 -6.15 5.95 5.99
CA PRO A 51 -7.46 6.58 6.13
C PRO A 51 -7.68 7.08 7.56
N LYS A 52 -8.13 8.34 7.73
CA LYS A 52 -8.41 8.91 9.06
C LYS A 52 -9.65 8.30 9.73
N GLN A 53 -10.52 7.71 8.91
CA GLN A 53 -11.75 7.05 9.29
C GLN A 53 -11.78 5.76 8.48
N ASP A 54 -11.94 4.61 9.15
CA ASP A 54 -11.87 3.24 8.59
C ASP A 54 -10.45 2.68 8.37
N ALA A 55 -9.80 2.29 9.47
CA ALA A 55 -8.48 1.65 9.58
C ALA A 55 -8.39 0.22 8.97
N GLN A 56 -9.22 -0.11 7.99
CA GLN A 56 -9.36 -1.45 7.41
C GLN A 56 -8.61 -1.63 6.07
N PHE A 57 -7.92 -0.59 5.61
CA PHE A 57 -7.11 -0.62 4.40
C PHE A 57 -5.94 0.35 4.50
N CYS A 58 -4.91 0.12 3.69
CA CYS A 58 -3.79 1.03 3.51
C CYS A 58 -3.40 1.03 2.02
N ASN A 59 -3.17 2.22 1.46
CA ASN A 59 -2.67 2.36 0.09
C ASN A 59 -1.23 2.83 0.08
N VAL A 60 -0.49 2.37 -0.93
CA VAL A 60 0.85 2.80 -1.28
C VAL A 60 0.82 3.21 -2.74
N PHE A 61 1.09 4.48 -2.99
CA PHE A 61 1.24 5.02 -4.34
C PHE A 61 2.72 5.15 -4.65
N VAL A 62 3.20 4.51 -5.71
CA VAL A 62 4.59 4.61 -6.17
C VAL A 62 4.62 5.42 -7.45
N ASP A 63 5.44 6.47 -7.48
CA ASP A 63 5.69 7.26 -8.69
C ASP A 63 6.63 6.47 -9.61
N VAL A 64 6.08 5.87 -10.67
CA VAL A 64 6.83 4.97 -11.56
C VAL A 64 7.31 5.66 -12.84
N ALA A 65 6.61 6.70 -13.29
CA ALA A 65 6.97 7.54 -14.43
C ALA A 65 6.09 8.80 -14.46
N SER A 66 6.49 9.82 -15.22
CA SER A 66 5.70 11.05 -15.36
C SER A 66 4.27 10.77 -15.84
N GLY A 67 3.29 11.17 -15.04
CA GLY A 67 1.86 10.95 -15.31
C GLY A 67 1.40 9.50 -15.09
N GLN A 68 2.22 8.66 -14.46
CA GLN A 68 1.90 7.28 -14.13
C GLN A 68 2.25 6.97 -12.68
N LEU A 69 1.34 6.32 -11.98
CA LEU A 69 1.56 5.84 -10.63
C LEU A 69 1.11 4.39 -10.49
N LEU A 70 1.79 3.66 -9.63
CA LEU A 70 1.34 2.35 -9.17
C LEU A 70 0.53 2.54 -7.90
N ASP A 71 -0.73 2.14 -7.91
CA ASP A 71 -1.60 2.09 -6.73
C ASP A 71 -1.63 0.66 -6.20
N VAL A 72 -1.17 0.47 -4.97
CA VAL A 72 -1.20 -0.80 -4.26
C VAL A 72 -2.00 -0.62 -2.99
N GLN A 73 -3.05 -1.42 -2.84
CA GLN A 73 -3.87 -1.41 -1.63
C GLN A 73 -3.85 -2.78 -0.97
N ALA A 74 -3.65 -2.79 0.34
CA ALA A 74 -3.95 -3.94 1.19
C ALA A 74 -5.18 -3.63 2.03
N LEU A 75 -6.10 -4.58 2.11
CA LEU A 75 -7.31 -4.50 2.93
C LEU A 75 -7.52 -5.80 3.72
N ASP A 76 -8.16 -5.65 4.87
CA ASP A 76 -8.45 -6.71 5.85
C ASP A 76 -9.32 -7.85 5.27
N GLY A 77 -10.07 -7.60 4.20
CA GLY A 77 -10.91 -8.61 3.54
C GLY A 77 -12.05 -9.14 4.42
N GLY A 78 -12.34 -8.49 5.55
CA GLY A 78 -13.34 -8.91 6.53
C GLY A 78 -12.84 -9.93 7.55
N SER A 79 -11.53 -9.97 7.83
CA SER A 79 -10.96 -10.88 8.83
C SER A 79 -11.53 -10.64 10.23
N ARG A 80 -11.57 -11.72 11.02
CA ARG A 80 -12.03 -11.69 12.42
C ARG A 80 -11.03 -12.47 13.28
N PRO A 81 -10.25 -11.81 14.15
CA PRO A 81 -10.27 -10.37 14.45
C PRO A 81 -9.75 -9.50 13.28
N PRO A 82 -10.13 -8.21 13.22
CA PRO A 82 -9.62 -7.29 12.20
C PRO A 82 -8.10 -7.18 12.25
N ILE A 83 -7.47 -7.08 11.08
CA ILE A 83 -6.03 -6.84 10.97
C ILE A 83 -5.73 -5.39 11.35
N ALA A 84 -4.65 -5.18 12.11
CA ALA A 84 -4.21 -3.85 12.50
C ALA A 84 -3.77 -3.02 11.27
N GLU A 85 -4.12 -1.73 11.23
CA GLU A 85 -3.77 -0.83 10.12
C GLU A 85 -2.27 -0.82 9.80
N GLU A 86 -1.43 -0.72 10.83
CA GLU A 86 0.03 -0.78 10.71
C GLU A 86 0.48 -2.05 9.96
N GLN A 87 -0.18 -3.17 10.24
CA GLN A 87 0.12 -4.44 9.58
C GLN A 87 -0.33 -4.43 8.11
N LEU A 88 -1.46 -3.80 7.79
CA LEU A 88 -1.93 -3.63 6.41
C LEU A 88 -1.00 -2.72 5.61
N CYS A 89 -0.48 -1.64 6.20
CA CYS A 89 0.50 -0.79 5.54
C CYS A 89 1.81 -1.55 5.24
N GLN A 90 2.31 -2.32 6.20
CA GLN A 90 3.47 -3.19 5.97
C GLN A 90 3.23 -4.27 4.91
N ASP A 91 2.00 -4.77 4.79
CA ASP A 91 1.62 -5.73 3.75
C ASP A 91 1.52 -5.03 2.37
N ALA A 92 0.99 -3.80 2.31
CA ALA A 92 0.92 -2.98 1.10
C ALA A 92 2.31 -2.59 0.59
N GLU A 93 3.23 -2.15 1.47
CA GLU A 93 4.61 -1.80 1.09
C GLU A 93 5.39 -3.02 0.58
N ARG A 94 5.19 -4.19 1.21
CA ARG A 94 5.79 -5.44 0.72
C ARG A 94 5.25 -5.84 -0.65
N ALA A 95 3.94 -5.73 -0.86
CA ALA A 95 3.34 -5.99 -2.17
C ALA A 95 3.87 -5.01 -3.22
N ALA A 96 3.94 -3.71 -2.91
CA ALA A 96 4.48 -2.69 -3.80
C ALA A 96 5.94 -2.96 -4.17
N THR A 97 6.76 -3.36 -3.18
CA THR A 97 8.15 -3.76 -3.41
C THR A 97 8.23 -4.94 -4.37
N GLY A 98 7.48 -6.01 -4.13
CA GLY A 98 7.49 -7.19 -5.01
C GLY A 98 7.00 -6.90 -6.43
N VAL A 99 6.00 -6.02 -6.59
CA VAL A 99 5.55 -5.56 -7.90
C VAL A 99 6.67 -4.78 -8.60
N MET A 100 7.31 -3.83 -7.92
CA MET A 100 8.40 -3.03 -8.51
C MET A 100 9.60 -3.89 -8.88
N GLU A 101 10.02 -4.83 -8.04
CA GLU A 101 11.08 -5.79 -8.36
C GLU A 101 10.74 -6.62 -9.60
N THR A 102 9.47 -7.04 -9.74
CA THR A 102 9.00 -7.78 -10.92
C THR A 102 9.04 -6.90 -12.17
N LEU A 103 8.59 -5.65 -12.08
CA LEU A 103 8.61 -4.70 -13.19
C LEU A 103 10.04 -4.36 -13.64
N LEU A 104 10.96 -4.21 -12.68
CA LEU A 104 12.37 -3.90 -12.94
C LEU A 104 13.15 -5.10 -13.49
N SER A 105 12.79 -6.32 -13.08
CA SER A 105 13.43 -7.55 -13.57
C SER A 105 12.88 -8.03 -14.92
N SER A 106 11.66 -7.62 -15.29
CA SER A 106 11.04 -7.96 -16.58
C SER A 106 11.45 -7.01 -17.72
N ARG A 107 12.52 -6.23 -17.53
CA ARG A 107 12.99 -5.20 -18.45
C ARG A 107 14.03 -5.72 -19.45
#